data_AF-A0AAP0BR43-F1
#
_entry.id   AF-A0AAP0BR43-F1
#
_cell.length_a   1.000
_cell.length_b   1.000
_cell.length_c   1.000
_cell.angle_alpha   90.00
_cell.angle_beta   90.00
_cell.angle_gamma   90.00
#
_symmetry.space_group_name_H-M   'P 1'
#
loop_
_entity.id
_entity.type
_entity.pdbx_description
1 polymer ?
#
loop_
_entity_poly.entity_id
_entity_poly.type
_entity_poly.pdbx_seq_one_letter_code
_entity_poly.pdbx_strand_id
1 'polypeptide(L)'
;MLQENNDKRSSAGDLSKQSLYSACEGYLSLLKLHFLRVTSSDLAEAAQIAAQADYLHLFVDIMIDWQIVDDFLRTWATEVELVNIQPQVPNVHRYMVTWITAWLFVGMGKGQILVSKEVRCMLLQTWLQPFYEDFGWIRRACKGLDRRLIENGLNNTILTLPLAMQQDILLAWFVRFLNSGDDCPNIQHGFKVWWRRTFWRQNGETSRPPQLRISASCENSS
;
A
#
# COMPACT_ATOMS: atom_id res chain seq x y z
N MET A 1 -6.93 13.29 41.62
CA MET A 1 -6.41 11.90 41.57
C MET A 1 -6.78 11.15 40.28
N LEU A 2 -8.04 11.13 39.81
CA LEU A 2 -8.37 10.47 38.53
C LEU A 2 -7.87 11.25 37.29
N GLN A 3 -7.90 12.58 37.32
CA GLN A 3 -7.47 13.43 36.20
C GLN A 3 -5.95 13.37 35.97
N GLU A 4 -5.14 13.55 37.01
CA GLU A 4 -3.66 13.47 36.91
C GLU A 4 -3.14 12.09 36.47
N ASN A 5 -3.84 11.01 36.81
CA ASN A 5 -3.46 9.66 36.37
C ASN A 5 -3.79 9.43 34.89
N ASN A 6 -4.80 10.12 34.35
CA ASN A 6 -5.13 10.07 32.93
C ASN A 6 -4.13 10.90 32.11
N ASP A 7 -3.75 12.08 32.60
CA ASP A 7 -2.78 12.96 31.96
C ASP A 7 -1.37 12.32 31.91
N LYS A 8 -0.96 11.63 32.99
CA LYS A 8 0.31 10.88 33.02
C LYS A 8 0.33 9.68 32.09
N ARG A 9 -0.80 8.95 31.95
CA ARG A 9 -0.91 7.82 31.01
C ARG A 9 -0.93 8.29 29.56
N SER A 10 -1.61 9.40 29.26
CA SER A 10 -1.60 10.02 27.93
C SER A 10 -0.19 10.47 27.55
N SER A 11 0.50 11.18 28.45
CA SER A 11 1.87 11.63 28.21
C SER A 11 2.86 10.47 28.02
N ALA A 12 2.74 9.40 28.81
CA ALA A 12 3.58 8.20 28.64
C ALA A 12 3.32 7.47 27.31
N GLY A 13 2.06 7.42 26.86
CA GLY A 13 1.68 6.88 25.55
C GLY A 13 2.18 7.73 24.37
N ASP A 14 2.17 9.05 24.52
CA ASP A 14 2.72 9.96 23.50
C ASP A 14 4.24 9.82 23.39
N LEU A 15 4.94 9.66 24.51
CA LEU A 15 6.40 9.43 24.54
C LEU A 15 6.78 8.08 23.91
N SER A 16 6.00 7.02 24.13
CA SER A 16 6.26 5.71 23.49
C SER A 16 5.99 5.78 21.98
N LYS A 17 4.91 6.44 21.56
CA LYS A 17 4.59 6.70 20.15
C LYS A 17 5.72 7.46 19.45
N GLN A 18 6.18 8.58 20.02
CA GLN A 18 7.29 9.37 19.46
C GLN A 18 8.59 8.56 19.37
N SER A 19 8.87 7.72 20.37
CA SER A 19 10.04 6.86 20.38
C SER A 19 10.01 5.83 19.23
N LEU A 20 8.84 5.25 18.94
CA LEU A 20 8.68 4.32 17.81
C LEU A 20 8.93 4.99 16.47
N TYR A 21 8.34 6.18 16.22
CA TYR A 21 8.61 6.90 14.98
C TYR A 21 10.07 7.30 14.83
N SER A 22 10.68 7.82 15.89
CA SER A 22 12.10 8.18 15.89
C SER A 22 12.99 6.97 15.57
N ALA A 23 12.66 5.80 16.12
CA ALA A 23 13.34 4.56 15.78
C ALA A 23 13.16 4.20 14.30
N CYS A 24 11.92 4.24 13.77
CA CYS A 24 11.64 3.98 12.36
C CYS A 24 12.41 4.92 11.42
N GLU A 25 12.43 6.22 11.71
CA GLU A 25 13.19 7.21 10.93
C GLU A 25 14.70 6.90 10.93
N GLY A 26 15.25 6.51 12.09
CA GLY A 26 16.64 6.07 12.21
C GLY A 26 16.94 4.84 11.37
N TYR A 27 16.10 3.80 11.46
CA TYR A 27 16.28 2.57 10.69
C TYR A 27 16.09 2.79 9.18
N LEU A 28 15.15 3.64 8.78
CA LEU A 28 14.95 4.02 7.39
C LEU A 28 16.16 4.78 6.83
N SER A 29 16.73 5.69 7.61
CA SER A 29 17.94 6.42 7.25
C SER A 29 19.14 5.48 7.08
N LEU A 30 19.33 4.53 8.01
CA LEU A 30 20.37 3.50 7.90
C LEU A 30 20.14 2.59 6.70
N LEU A 31 18.90 2.17 6.45
CA LEU A 31 18.54 1.37 5.29
C LEU A 31 19.02 2.04 3.99
N LYS A 32 18.68 3.32 3.78
CA LYS A 32 19.12 4.10 2.61
C LYS A 32 20.65 4.14 2.48
N LEU A 33 21.35 4.36 3.59
CA LEU A 33 22.81 4.37 3.62
C LEU A 33 23.39 3.02 3.18
N HIS A 34 22.86 1.90 3.65
CA HIS A 34 23.32 0.57 3.24
C HIS A 34 23.04 0.30 1.76
N PHE A 35 21.88 0.73 1.23
CA PHE A 35 21.61 0.65 -0.22
C PHE A 35 22.69 1.40 -1.03
N LEU A 36 23.00 2.64 -0.65
CA LEU A 36 24.04 3.44 -1.32
C LEU A 36 25.43 2.80 -1.23
N ARG A 37 25.76 2.16 -0.11
CA ARG A 37 27.05 1.45 0.04
C ARG A 37 27.14 0.23 -0.85
N VAL A 38 26.08 -0.58 -0.92
CA VAL A 38 26.01 -1.74 -1.80
C VAL A 38 26.15 -1.32 -3.27
N THR A 39 25.52 -0.22 -3.69
CA THR A 39 25.67 0.28 -5.08
C THR A 39 27.07 0.83 -5.36
N SER A 40 27.79 1.29 -4.33
CA SER A 40 29.21 1.65 -4.42
C SER A 40 30.20 0.47 -4.37
N SER A 41 29.71 -0.76 -4.54
CA SER A 41 30.48 -2.04 -4.56
C SER A 41 30.87 -2.63 -3.21
N ASP A 42 30.23 -2.22 -2.11
CA ASP A 42 30.39 -2.89 -0.81
C ASP A 42 29.27 -3.91 -0.56
N LEU A 43 29.42 -5.12 -1.12
CA LEU A 43 28.45 -6.20 -0.93
C LEU A 43 28.40 -6.73 0.50
N ALA A 44 29.37 -6.41 1.38
CA ALA A 44 29.31 -6.82 2.78
C ALA A 44 28.15 -6.12 3.52
N GLU A 45 27.73 -4.95 3.04
CA GLU A 45 26.61 -4.18 3.57
C GLU A 45 25.23 -4.76 3.16
N ALA A 46 25.19 -5.72 2.24
CA ALA A 46 23.94 -6.32 1.77
C ALA A 46 23.19 -7.08 2.89
N ALA A 47 23.92 -7.64 3.86
CA ALA A 47 23.31 -8.27 5.04
C ALA A 47 22.64 -7.24 5.97
N GLN A 48 23.17 -6.01 6.02
CA GLN A 48 22.60 -4.94 6.83
C GLN A 48 21.27 -4.44 6.26
N ILE A 49 21.08 -4.49 4.93
CA ILE A 49 19.78 -4.16 4.32
C ILE A 49 18.67 -5.04 4.89
N ALA A 50 18.87 -6.35 4.92
CA ALA A 50 17.90 -7.29 5.48
C ALA A 50 17.68 -7.03 6.98
N ALA A 51 18.76 -6.82 7.75
CA ALA A 51 18.66 -6.54 9.19
C ALA A 51 17.86 -5.26 9.49
N GLN A 52 18.12 -4.15 8.78
CA GLN A 52 17.37 -2.91 8.98
C GLN A 52 15.90 -3.05 8.55
N ALA A 53 15.64 -3.79 7.48
CA ALA A 53 14.27 -4.08 7.04
C ALA A 53 13.51 -4.95 8.06
N ASP A 54 14.17 -5.92 8.70
CA ASP A 54 13.58 -6.75 9.75
C ASP A 54 13.21 -5.91 10.98
N TYR A 55 14.08 -4.97 11.39
CA TYR A 55 13.74 -4.03 12.46
C TYR A 55 12.54 -3.16 12.10
N LEU A 56 12.54 -2.55 10.91
CA LEU A 56 11.40 -1.75 10.43
C LEU A 56 10.11 -2.57 10.41
N HIS A 57 10.15 -3.82 9.92
CA HIS A 57 8.99 -4.71 9.92
C HIS A 57 8.44 -4.92 11.33
N LEU A 58 9.30 -5.22 12.31
CA LEU A 58 8.88 -5.38 13.70
C LEU A 58 8.19 -4.13 14.27
N PHE A 59 8.74 -2.94 13.97
CA PHE A 59 8.11 -1.70 14.43
C PHE A 59 6.78 -1.44 13.72
N VAL A 60 6.69 -1.70 12.41
CA VAL A 60 5.45 -1.58 11.65
C VAL A 60 4.36 -2.50 12.20
N ASP A 61 4.70 -3.73 12.56
CA ASP A 61 3.78 -4.67 13.22
C ASP A 61 3.20 -4.08 14.51
N ILE A 62 4.07 -3.58 15.40
CA ILE A 62 3.66 -2.95 16.66
C ILE A 62 2.75 -1.74 16.38
N MET A 63 3.11 -0.92 15.39
CA MET A 63 2.34 0.28 15.04
C MET A 63 0.97 -0.05 14.44
N ILE A 64 0.85 -1.14 13.67
CA ILE A 64 -0.44 -1.63 13.16
C ILE A 64 -1.31 -2.11 14.33
N ASP A 65 -0.75 -2.90 15.24
CA ASP A 65 -1.47 -3.40 16.42
C ASP A 65 -1.97 -2.26 17.30
N TRP A 66 -1.19 -1.19 17.40
CA TRP A 66 -1.54 0.01 18.17
C TRP A 66 -2.36 1.03 17.40
N GLN A 67 -2.67 0.78 16.12
CA GLN A 67 -3.45 1.68 15.26
C GLN A 67 -2.81 3.08 15.12
N ILE A 68 -1.48 3.14 15.02
CA ILE A 68 -0.70 4.38 14.88
C ILE A 68 0.23 4.34 13.65
N VAL A 69 0.03 3.43 12.70
CA VAL A 69 0.93 3.28 11.54
C VAL A 69 0.79 4.38 10.48
N ASP A 70 -0.27 5.20 10.54
CA ASP A 70 -0.66 6.12 9.47
C ASP A 70 0.45 7.11 9.06
N ASP A 71 1.18 7.68 10.04
CA ASP A 71 2.25 8.63 9.73
C ASP A 71 3.47 7.91 9.12
N PHE A 72 3.79 6.70 9.60
CA PHE A 72 4.85 5.88 9.00
C PHE A 72 4.48 5.52 7.57
N LEU A 73 3.23 5.11 7.32
CA LEU A 73 2.75 4.78 5.98
C LEU A 73 2.85 5.99 5.05
N ARG A 74 2.62 7.22 5.55
CA ARG A 74 2.83 8.44 4.78
C ARG A 74 4.30 8.66 4.42
N THR A 75 5.23 8.54 5.38
CA THR A 75 6.67 8.61 5.10
C THR A 75 7.06 7.56 4.07
N TRP A 76 6.69 6.30 4.30
CA TRP A 76 6.97 5.17 3.42
C TRP A 76 6.42 5.39 2.01
N ALA A 77 5.19 5.89 1.85
CA ALA A 77 4.60 6.17 0.55
C ALA A 77 5.38 7.22 -0.27
N THR A 78 6.19 8.07 0.39
CA THR A 78 7.02 9.10 -0.24
C THR A 78 8.46 8.68 -0.50
N GLU A 79 8.83 7.42 -0.24
CA GLU A 79 10.19 6.89 -0.37
C GLU A 79 10.65 6.61 -1.81
N VAL A 80 10.62 7.65 -2.64
CA VAL A 80 11.03 7.61 -4.05
C VAL A 80 12.54 7.40 -4.18
N GLU A 81 13.33 7.98 -3.28
CA GLU A 81 14.79 7.83 -3.27
C GLU A 81 15.19 6.36 -3.13
N LEU A 82 14.61 5.66 -2.16
CA LEU A 82 14.89 4.25 -1.90
C LEU A 82 14.48 3.38 -3.10
N VAL A 83 13.29 3.62 -3.65
CA VAL A 83 12.80 2.92 -4.85
C VAL A 83 13.69 3.12 -6.07
N ASN A 84 14.30 4.30 -6.24
CA ASN A 84 15.19 4.56 -7.37
C ASN A 84 16.54 3.83 -7.26
N ILE A 85 17.01 3.59 -6.02
CA ILE A 85 18.28 2.90 -5.77
C ILE A 85 18.09 1.38 -5.77
N GLN A 86 16.91 0.90 -5.35
CA GLN A 86 16.60 -0.51 -5.18
C GLN A 86 16.94 -1.41 -6.40
N PRO A 87 16.66 -1.03 -7.66
CA PRO A 87 17.01 -1.82 -8.85
C PRO A 87 18.48 -2.22 -8.96
N GLN A 88 19.38 -1.42 -8.36
CA GLN A 88 20.83 -1.65 -8.42
C GLN A 88 21.32 -2.72 -7.42
N VAL A 89 20.49 -3.10 -6.45
CA VAL A 89 20.80 -4.14 -5.47
C VAL A 89 20.11 -5.44 -5.90
N PRO A 90 20.77 -6.62 -5.87
CA PRO A 90 20.10 -7.89 -6.21
C PRO A 90 18.88 -8.18 -5.32
N ASN A 91 17.81 -8.74 -5.91
CA ASN A 91 16.54 -8.97 -5.22
C ASN A 91 16.68 -9.76 -3.91
N VAL A 92 17.59 -10.74 -3.86
CA VAL A 92 17.87 -11.56 -2.66
C VAL A 92 18.27 -10.73 -1.43
N HIS A 93 18.82 -9.53 -1.63
CA HIS A 93 19.23 -8.65 -0.54
C HIS A 93 18.22 -7.56 -0.21
N ARG A 94 17.26 -7.29 -1.12
CA ARG A 94 16.33 -6.15 -1.00
C ARG A 94 14.87 -6.54 -0.76
N TYR A 95 14.50 -7.80 -0.97
CA TYR A 95 13.09 -8.22 -0.95
C TYR A 95 12.42 -7.96 0.42
N MET A 96 13.17 -7.94 1.52
CA MET A 96 12.65 -7.59 2.85
C MET A 96 12.15 -6.14 2.94
N VAL A 97 12.65 -5.24 2.10
CA VAL A 97 12.12 -3.87 1.99
C VAL A 97 10.74 -3.90 1.35
N THR A 98 10.59 -4.63 0.24
CA THR A 98 9.28 -4.79 -0.42
C THR A 98 8.30 -5.62 0.41
N TRP A 99 8.79 -6.46 1.33
CA TRP A 99 7.98 -7.19 2.28
C TRP A 99 7.21 -6.26 3.22
N ILE A 100 7.83 -5.16 3.68
CA ILE A 100 7.14 -4.13 4.48
C ILE A 100 5.93 -3.58 3.71
N THR A 101 6.10 -3.29 2.42
CA THR A 101 4.98 -2.86 1.55
C THR A 101 3.89 -3.93 1.44
N ALA A 102 4.28 -5.20 1.28
CA ALA A 102 3.34 -6.32 1.26
C ALA A 102 2.50 -6.36 2.54
N TRP A 103 3.13 -6.13 3.68
CA TRP A 103 2.49 -6.13 4.98
C TRP A 103 1.52 -4.96 5.16
N LEU A 104 1.89 -3.77 4.68
CA LEU A 104 1.02 -2.60 4.63
C LEU A 104 -0.23 -2.85 3.76
N PHE A 105 -0.10 -3.56 2.63
CA PHE A 105 -1.27 -3.99 1.84
C PHE A 105 -2.18 -4.91 2.64
N VAL A 106 -1.63 -5.87 3.39
CA VAL A 106 -2.41 -6.77 4.25
C VAL A 106 -3.17 -5.97 5.32
N GLY A 107 -2.50 -5.05 6.01
CA GLY A 107 -3.11 -4.21 7.04
C GLY A 107 -4.26 -3.36 6.49
N MET A 108 -4.07 -2.70 5.33
CA MET A 108 -5.15 -1.96 4.65
C MET A 108 -6.27 -2.89 4.19
N GLY A 109 -5.93 -4.06 3.65
CA GLY A 109 -6.89 -5.06 3.19
C GLY A 109 -7.82 -5.59 4.27
N LYS A 110 -7.30 -5.71 5.50
CA LYS A 110 -8.04 -6.11 6.70
C LYS A 110 -8.78 -4.95 7.38
N GLY A 111 -8.59 -3.71 6.91
CA GLY A 111 -9.12 -2.52 7.56
C GLY A 111 -8.43 -2.13 8.87
N GLN A 112 -7.23 -2.69 9.13
CA GLN A 112 -6.39 -2.34 10.29
C GLN A 112 -5.60 -1.04 10.07
N ILE A 113 -5.51 -0.57 8.82
CA ILE A 113 -4.84 0.66 8.44
C ILE A 113 -5.84 1.51 7.65
N LEU A 114 -6.13 2.70 8.16
CA LEU A 114 -7.16 3.59 7.61
C LEU A 114 -6.54 4.94 7.23
N VAL A 115 -5.92 4.99 6.06
CA VAL A 115 -5.33 6.23 5.53
C VAL A 115 -6.17 6.87 4.43
N SER A 116 -5.87 8.15 4.17
CA SER A 116 -6.55 8.91 3.12
C SER A 116 -6.37 8.27 1.74
N LYS A 117 -7.22 8.67 0.80
CA LYS A 117 -7.13 8.22 -0.59
C LYS A 117 -5.79 8.61 -1.21
N GLU A 118 -5.31 9.79 -0.89
CA GLU A 118 -4.06 10.37 -1.40
C GLU A 118 -2.86 9.51 -0.97
N VAL A 119 -2.80 9.10 0.30
CA VAL A 119 -1.72 8.22 0.80
C VAL A 119 -1.73 6.86 0.09
N ARG A 120 -2.91 6.26 -0.12
CA ARG A 120 -3.03 5.01 -0.90
C ARG A 120 -2.57 5.17 -2.35
N CYS A 121 -2.89 6.31 -2.97
CA CYS A 121 -2.42 6.61 -4.33
C CYS A 121 -0.89 6.71 -4.36
N MET A 122 -0.30 7.49 -3.45
CA MET A 122 1.16 7.66 -3.36
C MET A 122 1.85 6.31 -3.12
N LEU A 123 1.34 5.50 -2.19
CA LEU A 123 1.92 4.18 -1.91
C LEU A 123 1.97 3.31 -3.17
N LEU A 124 0.87 3.23 -3.93
CA LEU A 124 0.82 2.43 -5.15
C LEU A 124 1.64 3.05 -6.29
N GLN A 125 1.75 4.37 -6.38
CA GLN A 125 2.63 5.01 -7.37
C GLN A 125 4.10 4.72 -7.10
N THR A 126 4.52 4.78 -5.83
CA THR A 126 5.92 4.60 -5.42
C THR A 126 6.32 3.13 -5.40
N TRP A 127 5.50 2.26 -4.79
CA TRP A 127 5.95 0.91 -4.42
C TRP A 127 5.39 -0.23 -5.27
N LEU A 128 4.37 -0.01 -6.10
CA LEU A 128 3.75 -1.10 -6.85
C LEU A 128 4.73 -1.78 -7.83
N GLN A 129 5.56 -0.99 -8.50
CA GLN A 129 6.54 -1.51 -9.44
C GLN A 129 7.64 -2.35 -8.73
N PRO A 130 8.33 -1.84 -7.70
CA PRO A 130 9.25 -2.65 -6.88
C PRO A 130 8.59 -3.90 -6.30
N PHE A 131 7.34 -3.77 -5.84
CA PHE A 131 6.59 -4.89 -5.29
C PHE A 131 6.39 -6.00 -6.33
N TYR A 132 6.06 -5.68 -7.57
CA TYR A 132 5.95 -6.68 -8.64
C TYR A 132 7.29 -7.35 -8.95
N GLU A 133 8.39 -6.61 -8.95
CA GLU A 133 9.72 -7.14 -9.27
C GLU A 133 10.23 -8.11 -8.20
N ASP A 134 9.90 -7.87 -6.94
CA ASP A 134 10.38 -8.67 -5.82
C ASP A 134 9.35 -9.72 -5.34
N PHE A 135 8.12 -9.73 -5.88
CA PHE A 135 7.05 -10.63 -5.42
C PHE A 135 7.43 -12.12 -5.49
N GLY A 136 8.12 -12.56 -6.55
CA GLY A 136 8.61 -13.93 -6.66
C GLY A 136 9.61 -14.31 -5.55
N TRP A 137 10.40 -13.36 -5.06
CA TRP A 137 11.30 -13.56 -3.91
C TRP A 137 10.53 -13.55 -2.60
N ILE A 138 9.64 -12.59 -2.40
CA ILE A 138 8.74 -12.53 -1.25
C ILE A 138 8.02 -13.87 -1.05
N ARG A 139 7.44 -14.40 -2.13
CA ARG A 139 6.70 -15.67 -2.13
C ARG A 139 7.55 -16.88 -1.72
N ARG A 140 8.84 -16.90 -2.09
CA ARG A 140 9.75 -18.03 -1.84
C ARG A 140 10.47 -17.94 -0.50
N ALA A 141 10.83 -16.73 -0.08
CA ALA A 141 11.75 -16.50 1.03
C ALA A 141 11.03 -16.16 2.35
N CYS A 142 9.90 -15.45 2.30
CA CYS A 142 9.18 -15.06 3.51
C CYS A 142 8.18 -16.16 3.93
N LYS A 143 8.59 -17.03 4.86
CA LYS A 143 7.71 -18.01 5.48
C LYS A 143 6.83 -17.31 6.52
N GLY A 144 5.51 -17.50 6.46
CA GLY A 144 4.59 -17.07 7.53
C GLY A 144 3.48 -16.10 7.11
N LEU A 145 3.54 -15.48 5.93
CA LEU A 145 2.41 -14.73 5.38
C LEU A 145 1.69 -15.53 4.31
N ASP A 146 0.38 -15.68 4.47
CA ASP A 146 -0.44 -16.23 3.41
C ASP A 146 -0.43 -15.27 2.21
N ARG A 147 0.11 -15.75 1.08
CA ARG A 147 0.12 -15.05 -0.21
C ARG A 147 -1.24 -14.44 -0.54
N ARG A 148 -2.33 -15.16 -0.22
CA ARG A 148 -3.69 -14.70 -0.49
C ARG A 148 -4.03 -13.44 0.30
N LEU A 149 -3.50 -13.28 1.50
CA LEU A 149 -3.70 -12.05 2.27
C LEU A 149 -3.05 -10.86 1.58
N ILE A 150 -1.85 -11.03 1.03
CA ILE A 150 -1.16 -9.97 0.27
C ILE A 150 -1.97 -9.60 -0.97
N GLU A 151 -2.37 -10.62 -1.75
CA GLU A 151 -3.15 -10.44 -2.98
C GLU A 151 -4.50 -9.78 -2.70
N ASN A 152 -5.21 -10.19 -1.65
CA ASN A 152 -6.47 -9.58 -1.22
C ASN A 152 -6.26 -8.15 -0.74
N GLY A 153 -5.19 -7.89 0.02
CA GLY A 153 -4.83 -6.55 0.48
C GLY A 153 -4.54 -5.60 -0.66
N LEU A 154 -3.76 -6.04 -1.65
CA LEU A 154 -3.49 -5.29 -2.85
C LEU A 154 -4.76 -5.04 -3.67
N ASN A 155 -5.59 -6.07 -3.90
CA ASN A 155 -6.89 -5.95 -4.58
C ASN A 155 -7.76 -4.87 -3.91
N ASN A 156 -7.94 -4.96 -2.58
CA ASN A 156 -8.77 -4.05 -1.82
C ASN A 156 -8.22 -2.62 -1.88
N THR A 157 -6.90 -2.46 -1.79
CA THR A 157 -6.24 -1.15 -1.90
C THR A 157 -6.50 -0.54 -3.28
N ILE A 158 -6.24 -1.28 -4.37
CA ILE A 158 -6.46 -0.81 -5.74
C ILE A 158 -7.93 -0.42 -5.96
N LEU A 159 -8.89 -1.25 -5.52
CA LEU A 159 -10.32 -1.02 -5.71
C LEU A 159 -10.87 0.24 -5.01
N THR A 160 -10.07 0.88 -4.15
CA THR A 160 -10.43 2.12 -3.47
C THR A 160 -9.91 3.39 -4.16
N LEU A 161 -9.08 3.24 -5.20
CA LEU A 161 -8.49 4.34 -5.96
C LEU A 161 -9.50 4.99 -6.94
N PRO A 162 -9.20 6.17 -7.53
CA PRO A 162 -9.98 6.68 -8.67
C PRO A 162 -10.04 5.66 -9.82
N LEU A 163 -11.16 5.60 -10.55
CA LEU A 163 -11.36 4.64 -11.65
C LEU A 163 -10.26 4.69 -12.73
N ALA A 164 -9.77 5.88 -13.09
CA ALA A 164 -8.68 6.04 -14.05
C ALA A 164 -7.40 5.31 -13.58
N MET A 165 -7.02 5.50 -12.32
CA MET A 165 -5.86 4.85 -11.74
C MET A 165 -6.06 3.33 -11.55
N GLN A 166 -7.29 2.90 -11.23
CA GLN A 166 -7.63 1.47 -11.23
C GLN A 166 -7.40 0.85 -12.60
N GLN A 167 -7.87 1.50 -13.67
CA GLN A 167 -7.69 1.05 -15.04
C GLN A 167 -6.21 0.92 -15.39
N ASP A 168 -5.41 1.96 -15.14
CA ASP A 168 -3.98 1.96 -15.48
C ASP A 168 -3.25 0.80 -14.79
N ILE A 169 -3.47 0.64 -13.49
CA ILE A 169 -2.86 -0.43 -12.70
C ILE A 169 -3.32 -1.81 -13.18
N LEU A 170 -4.61 -2.01 -13.37
CA LEU A 170 -5.19 -3.32 -13.69
C LEU A 170 -4.84 -3.79 -15.09
N LEU A 171 -4.75 -2.88 -16.06
CA LEU A 171 -4.31 -3.22 -17.42
C LEU A 171 -2.80 -3.50 -17.45
N ALA A 172 -1.98 -2.69 -16.76
CA ALA A 172 -0.55 -2.95 -16.64
C ALA A 172 -0.27 -4.29 -15.94
N TRP A 173 -1.01 -4.59 -14.86
CA TRP A 173 -0.96 -5.89 -14.20
C TRP A 173 -1.35 -7.02 -15.14
N PHE A 174 -2.42 -6.88 -15.92
CA PHE A 174 -2.90 -7.95 -16.81
C PHE A 174 -1.82 -8.35 -17.82
N VAL A 175 -1.12 -7.37 -18.41
CA VAL A 175 0.04 -7.64 -19.28
C VAL A 175 1.14 -8.37 -18.53
N ARG A 176 1.49 -7.94 -17.29
CA ARG A 176 2.50 -8.62 -16.48
C ARG A 176 2.10 -10.05 -16.12
N PHE A 177 0.86 -10.27 -15.69
CA PHE A 177 0.33 -11.56 -15.28
C PHE A 177 0.43 -12.61 -16.40
N LEU A 178 0.19 -12.19 -17.65
CA LEU A 178 0.36 -13.07 -18.82
C LEU A 178 1.81 -13.48 -19.09
N ASN A 179 2.79 -12.69 -18.64
CA ASN A 179 4.22 -12.89 -18.93
C ASN A 179 5.02 -13.47 -17.75
N SER A 180 4.52 -13.36 -16.51
CA SER A 180 5.33 -13.58 -15.29
C SER A 180 4.94 -14.82 -14.46
N GLY A 181 3.91 -15.57 -14.86
CA GLY A 181 3.50 -16.81 -14.19
C GLY A 181 3.21 -16.61 -12.69
N ASP A 182 3.71 -17.53 -11.86
CA ASP A 182 3.50 -17.53 -10.40
C ASP A 182 4.29 -16.47 -9.62
N ASP A 183 5.19 -15.74 -10.29
CA ASP A 183 5.97 -14.66 -9.68
C ASP A 183 5.28 -13.29 -9.78
N CYS A 184 4.05 -13.26 -10.30
CA CYS A 184 3.16 -12.10 -10.27
C CYS A 184 2.04 -12.30 -9.23
N PRO A 185 1.69 -11.27 -8.42
CA PRO A 185 0.56 -11.37 -7.50
C PRO A 185 -0.75 -11.54 -8.27
N ASN A 186 -1.60 -12.46 -7.82
CA ASN A 186 -2.91 -12.69 -8.43
C ASN A 186 -3.95 -11.66 -7.95
N ILE A 187 -4.11 -10.57 -8.71
CA ILE A 187 -5.15 -9.57 -8.49
C ILE A 187 -6.34 -9.69 -9.47
N GLN A 188 -6.61 -10.91 -9.95
CA GLN A 188 -7.72 -11.18 -10.87
C GLN A 188 -9.08 -10.85 -10.24
N HIS A 189 -9.22 -10.97 -8.92
CA HIS A 189 -10.45 -10.58 -8.22
C HIS A 189 -10.75 -9.09 -8.40
N GLY A 190 -9.76 -8.22 -8.16
CA GLY A 190 -9.86 -6.77 -8.35
C GLY A 190 -10.16 -6.42 -9.80
N PHE A 191 -9.48 -7.07 -10.75
CA PHE A 191 -9.76 -6.91 -12.18
C PHE A 191 -11.23 -7.19 -12.52
N LYS A 192 -11.78 -8.34 -12.06
CA LYS A 192 -13.18 -8.71 -12.30
C LYS A 192 -14.16 -7.70 -11.72
N VAL A 193 -13.90 -7.21 -10.51
CA VAL A 193 -14.75 -6.22 -9.83
C VAL A 193 -14.73 -4.89 -10.59
N TRP A 194 -13.55 -4.37 -10.91
CA TRP A 194 -13.40 -3.13 -11.69
C TRP A 194 -14.06 -3.25 -13.07
N TRP A 195 -13.85 -4.35 -13.79
CA TRP A 195 -14.44 -4.59 -15.11
C TRP A 195 -15.97 -4.55 -15.05
N ARG A 196 -16.57 -5.25 -14.08
CA ARG A 196 -18.03 -5.22 -13.86
C ARG A 196 -18.53 -3.81 -13.55
N ARG A 197 -17.84 -3.05 -12.69
CA ARG A 197 -18.23 -1.68 -12.34
C ARG A 197 -18.15 -0.72 -13.54
N THR A 198 -17.18 -0.93 -14.43
CA THR A 198 -16.89 -0.03 -15.55
C THR A 198 -17.78 -0.29 -16.76
N PHE A 199 -17.95 -1.55 -17.15
CA PHE A 199 -18.60 -1.92 -18.42
C PHE A 199 -20.01 -2.50 -18.25
N TRP A 200 -20.32 -3.17 -17.12
CA TRP A 200 -21.61 -3.85 -16.97
C TRP A 200 -22.80 -2.90 -16.82
N ARG A 201 -22.59 -1.69 -16.27
CA ARG A 201 -23.66 -0.67 -16.17
C ARG A 201 -23.91 0.08 -17.48
N GLN A 202 -22.91 0.18 -18.37
CA GLN A 202 -23.09 0.84 -19.66
C GLN A 202 -24.00 0.06 -20.62
N ASN A 203 -24.13 -1.26 -20.42
CA ASN A 203 -25.01 -2.11 -21.23
C ASN A 203 -26.47 -2.17 -20.71
N GLY A 204 -26.76 -1.56 -19.55
CA GLY A 204 -28.10 -1.55 -18.94
C GLY A 204 -28.88 -0.24 -19.10
N GLU A 205 -28.23 0.82 -19.59
CA GLU A 205 -28.84 2.12 -19.89
C GLU A 205 -29.16 2.26 -21.39
N THR A 206 -29.77 1.24 -21.99
CA THR A 206 -30.59 1.46 -23.19
C THR A 206 -31.91 2.10 -22.77
N SER A 207 -31.99 3.42 -22.98
CA SER A 207 -33.21 4.21 -23.25
C SER A 207 -34.37 4.14 -22.24
N ARG A 208 -34.34 5.02 -21.23
CA ARG A 208 -35.59 5.68 -20.81
C ARG A 208 -35.65 7.03 -21.53
N PRO A 209 -36.64 7.29 -22.40
CA PRO A 209 -36.78 8.60 -23.01
C PRO A 209 -37.03 9.65 -21.91
N PRO A 210 -36.60 10.91 -22.09
CA PRO A 210 -36.84 11.97 -21.13
C PRO A 210 -38.35 12.07 -20.89
N GLN A 211 -38.80 11.82 -19.66
CA GLN A 211 -40.17 12.16 -19.30
C GLN A 211 -40.27 13.69 -19.29
N LEU A 212 -40.75 14.24 -20.41
CA LEU A 212 -41.22 15.61 -20.52
C LEU A 212 -42.27 15.83 -19.42
N ARG A 213 -41.86 16.46 -18.32
CA ARG A 213 -42.79 17.04 -17.36
C ARG A 213 -43.38 18.29 -18.00
N ILE A 214 -44.56 18.13 -18.59
CA ILE A 214 -45.39 19.26 -18.99
C ILE A 214 -45.87 19.91 -17.68
N SER A 215 -45.29 21.05 -17.33
CA SER A 215 -45.83 21.94 -16.30
C SER A 215 -47.09 22.59 -16.85
N ALA A 216 -48.26 22.15 -16.39
CA ALA A 216 -49.49 22.90 -16.55
C ALA A 216 -49.44 24.11 -15.60
N SER A 217 -49.00 25.25 -16.12
CA SER A 217 -49.27 26.56 -15.52
C SER A 217 -50.75 26.86 -15.73
N CYS A 218 -51.55 26.65 -14.68
CA CYS A 218 -52.88 27.25 -14.60
C CYS A 218 -52.70 28.70 -14.15
N GLU A 219 -52.68 29.62 -15.12
CA GLU A 219 -52.97 31.03 -14.90
C GLU A 219 -54.49 31.22 -14.74
N ASN A 220 -54.83 31.87 -13.62
CA ASN A 220 -55.92 32.83 -13.40
C ASN A 220 -57.38 32.42 -13.69
N SER A 221 -58.27 32.64 -12.71
CA SER A 221 -59.11 33.85 -12.66
C SER A 221 -60.13 33.82 -11.49
N SER A 222 -60.24 34.98 -10.83
CA SER A 222 -61.34 35.51 -10.02
C SER A 222 -61.49 35.05 -8.56
#